data_AF-A0A7V9ZWY6-F1
#
_entry.id   AF-A0A7V9ZWY6-F1
#
_cell.length_a   1.000
_cell.length_b   1.000
_cell.length_c   1.000
_cell.angle_alpha   90.00
_cell.angle_beta   90.00
_cell.angle_gamma   90.00
#
_symmetry.space_group_name_H-M   'P 1'
#
loop_
_entity.id
_entity.type
_entity.pdbx_description
1 polymer ?
#
loop_
_entity_poly.entity_id
_entity_poly.type
_entity_poly.pdbx_seq_one_letter_code
_entity_poly.pdbx_strand_id
1 'polypeptide(L)' 'MEALEVLFEAEGLPVAELPAALATLYGGSLGFAEPTLYANFVSTIDGVVAIPSIPRSNALVAGDSEADRFVMGLL' A
#
# COMPACT_ATOMS: atom_id res chain seq x y z
N MET A 1 -2.37 7.09 -13.30
CA MET A 1 -2.88 6.13 -12.31
C MET A 1 -4.34 6.40 -11.99
N GLU A 2 -5.14 5.35 -11.90
CA GLU A 2 -6.53 5.40 -11.43
C GLU A 2 -6.58 5.39 -9.89
N ALA A 3 -7.69 5.84 -9.30
CA ALA A 3 -7.87 5.78 -7.85
C ALA A 3 -7.94 4.33 -7.38
N LEU A 4 -7.35 4.05 -6.21
CA LEU A 4 -7.44 2.74 -5.58
C LEU A 4 -8.87 2.49 -5.08
N GLU A 5 -9.31 1.24 -5.25
CA GLU A 5 -10.57 0.76 -4.71
C GLU A 5 -10.32 0.10 -3.36
N VAL A 6 -11.02 0.57 -2.32
CA VAL A 6 -10.99 -0.09 -1.01
C VAL A 6 -11.86 -1.33 -1.07
N LEU A 7 -11.21 -2.50 -1.11
CA LEU A 7 -11.90 -3.79 -1.10
C LEU A 7 -12.47 -4.13 0.30
N PHE A 8 -11.79 -3.68 1.35
CA PHE A 8 -12.19 -3.91 2.74
C PHE A 8 -11.49 -2.93 3.69
N GLU A 9 -12.24 -2.37 4.63
CA GLU A 9 -11.74 -1.66 5.81
C GLU A 9 -12.65 -1.96 7.00
N ALA A 10 -12.06 -2.13 8.18
CA ALA A 10 -12.83 -2.34 9.40
C ALA A 10 -13.45 -1.03 9.89
N GLU A 11 -14.71 -1.07 10.33
CA GLU A 11 -15.39 0.11 10.87
C GLU A 11 -14.77 0.59 12.20
N GLY A 12 -14.81 1.90 12.45
CA GLY A 12 -14.48 2.49 13.74
C GLY A 12 -12.99 2.62 14.06
N LEU A 13 -12.10 2.44 13.07
CA LEU A 13 -10.66 2.68 13.27
C LEU A 13 -10.37 4.18 13.50
N PRO A 14 -9.42 4.52 14.38
CA PRO A 14 -8.81 5.85 14.40
C PRO A 14 -8.29 6.20 13.01
N VAL A 15 -8.71 7.35 12.49
CA VAL A 15 -8.42 7.78 11.12
C VAL A 15 -7.37 8.88 11.11
N ALA A 16 -6.31 8.71 10.33
CA ALA A 16 -5.43 9.80 9.94
C ALA A 16 -6.01 10.53 8.73
N GLU A 17 -6.19 11.84 8.81
CA GLU A 17 -6.60 12.64 7.66
C GLU A 17 -5.47 12.72 6.63
N LEU A 18 -5.76 12.27 5.40
CA LEU A 18 -4.89 12.46 4.26
C LEU A 18 -5.22 13.79 3.55
N PRO A 19 -4.25 14.48 2.93
CA PRO A 19 -4.54 15.58 2.02
C PRO A 19 -5.57 15.17 0.97
N ALA A 20 -6.51 16.06 0.61
CA ALA A 20 -7.68 15.69 -0.21
C ALA A 20 -7.34 14.98 -1.53
N ALA A 21 -6.29 15.42 -2.22
CA ALA A 21 -5.83 14.77 -3.45
C ALA A 21 -5.33 13.33 -3.21
N LEU A 22 -4.67 13.13 -2.07
CA LEU A 22 -4.17 11.83 -1.66
C LEU A 22 -5.31 10.90 -1.23
N ALA A 23 -6.27 11.41 -0.44
CA ALA A 23 -7.45 10.67 -0.05
C ALA A 23 -8.25 10.19 -1.28
N THR A 24 -8.37 11.04 -2.30
CA THR A 24 -9.06 10.70 -3.55
C THR A 24 -8.35 9.55 -4.29
N LEU A 25 -7.02 9.60 -4.39
CA LEU A 25 -6.24 8.58 -5.10
C LEU A 25 -6.09 7.28 -4.30
N TYR A 26 -6.06 7.36 -2.97
CA TYR A 26 -5.88 6.20 -2.09
C TYR A 26 -7.19 5.45 -1.81
N GLY A 27 -8.34 6.01 -2.21
CA GLY A 27 -9.66 5.40 -2.00
C GLY A 27 -10.34 5.80 -0.70
N GLY A 28 -9.83 6.84 -0.01
CA GLY A 28 -10.40 7.36 1.23
C GLY A 28 -9.33 7.79 2.22
N SER A 29 -9.64 7.67 3.50
CA SER A 29 -8.71 7.91 4.58
C SER A 29 -7.84 6.69 4.89
N LEU A 30 -6.91 6.81 5.83
CA LEU A 30 -6.08 5.70 6.31
C LEU A 30 -6.24 5.54 7.82
N GLY A 31 -6.81 4.41 8.25
CA GLY A 31 -7.02 4.13 9.67
C GLY A 31 -6.21 2.93 10.19
N PHE A 32 -5.71 3.05 11.42
CA PHE A 32 -5.06 1.95 12.14
C PHE A 32 -5.58 1.89 13.58
N ALA A 33 -5.72 0.67 14.12
CA ALA A 33 -5.95 0.52 15.56
C ALA A 33 -4.75 1.08 16.34
N GLU A 34 -4.91 1.39 17.62
CA GLU A 34 -3.79 1.87 18.45
C GLU A 34 -3.64 1.04 19.73
N PRO A 35 -2.41 0.64 20.10
CA PRO A 35 -1.14 0.83 19.38
C PRO A 35 -0.98 -0.17 18.22
N THR A 36 -0.35 0.24 17.10
CA THR A 36 -0.10 -0.62 15.94
C THR A 36 1.31 -0.48 15.40
N LEU A 37 1.90 -1.63 15.02
CA LEU A 37 3.03 -1.71 14.10
C LEU A 37 2.49 -2.13 12.74
N TYR A 38 2.78 -1.34 11.71
CA TYR A 38 2.32 -1.58 10.35
C TYR A 38 3.49 -1.82 9.40
N ALA A 39 3.29 -2.69 8.41
CA ALA A 39 4.25 -2.92 7.35
C ALA A 39 3.53 -3.13 6.02
N ASN A 40 4.05 -2.50 4.97
CA ASN A 40 3.49 -2.52 3.63
C ASN A 40 4.51 -3.11 2.67
N PHE A 41 4.09 -4.07 1.84
CA PHE A 41 4.93 -4.71 0.85
C PHE A 41 4.09 -5.16 -0.34
N VAL A 42 4.77 -5.32 -1.47
CA VAL A 42 4.20 -5.94 -2.68
C VAL A 42 4.71 -7.37 -2.77
N SER A 43 3.84 -8.29 -3.18
CA SER A 43 4.20 -9.67 -3.48
C SER A 43 3.74 -10.08 -4.87
N THR A 44 4.34 -11.15 -5.39
CA THR A 44 3.72 -11.92 -6.48
C THR A 44 2.39 -12.55 -6.02
N ILE A 45 1.61 -13.07 -6.97
CA ILE A 45 0.32 -13.76 -6.69
C ILE A 45 0.54 -14.99 -5.78
N ASP A 46 1.68 -15.67 -5.91
CA ASP A 46 2.07 -16.80 -5.08
C ASP A 46 2.82 -16.41 -3.79
N GLY A 47 2.86 -15.11 -3.45
CA GLY A 47 3.30 -14.62 -2.13
C GLY A 47 4.81 -14.36 -1.98
N VAL A 48 5.56 -14.27 -3.07
CA VAL A 48 7.00 -13.96 -3.03
C VAL A 48 7.19 -12.45 -2.90
N VAL A 49 7.86 -12.02 -1.83
CA VAL A 49 8.18 -10.60 -1.54
C VAL A 49 9.64 -10.23 -1.81
N ALA A 50 10.52 -11.23 -1.94
CA ALA A 50 11.95 -11.02 -2.19
C ALA A 50 12.57 -12.22 -2.91
N ILE A 51 13.53 -11.95 -3.78
CA ILE A 51 14.29 -12.98 -4.52
C ILE A 51 15.78 -12.74 -4.21
N PRO A 52 16.39 -13.49 -3.26
CA PRO A 52 17.71 -13.17 -2.72
C PRO A 52 18.84 -13.10 -3.76
N SER A 53 18.72 -13.86 -4.84
CA SER A 53 19.71 -13.89 -5.94
C SER A 53 19.62 -12.69 -6.87
N ILE A 54 18.58 -11.86 -6.77
CA ILE A 54 18.32 -10.73 -7.67
C ILE A 54 18.49 -9.42 -6.90
N PRO A 55 19.49 -8.59 -7.24
CA PRO A 55 19.60 -7.25 -6.71
C PRO A 55 18.35 -6.43 -6.99
N ARG A 56 17.84 -5.72 -5.99
CA ARG A 56 16.59 -4.93 -6.09
C ARG A 56 15.38 -5.75 -6.54
N SER A 57 15.24 -6.98 -6.03
CA SER A 57 14.12 -7.86 -6.37
C SER A 57 12.75 -7.24 -6.14
N ASN A 58 12.62 -6.29 -5.21
CA ASN A 58 11.39 -5.54 -4.98
C ASN A 58 10.90 -4.78 -6.22
N ALA A 59 11.81 -4.24 -7.04
CA ALA A 59 11.43 -3.56 -8.29
C ALA A 59 10.89 -4.55 -9.33
N LEU A 60 11.47 -5.75 -9.38
CA LEU A 60 10.97 -6.84 -10.22
C LEU A 60 9.61 -7.35 -9.75
N VAL A 61 9.44 -7.55 -8.44
CA VAL A 61 8.18 -7.99 -7.82
C VAL A 61 7.06 -6.96 -8.09
N ALA A 62 7.35 -5.66 -7.97
CA ALA A 62 6.41 -4.58 -8.26
C ALA A 62 6.13 -4.39 -9.78
N GLY A 63 6.91 -5.01 -10.66
CA GLY A 63 6.65 -5.00 -12.11
C GLY A 63 6.48 -3.60 -12.74
N ASP A 64 7.18 -2.60 -12.22
CA ASP A 64 7.01 -1.19 -12.60
C ASP A 64 5.58 -0.60 -12.46
N SER A 65 4.76 -1.19 -11.58
CA SER A 65 3.41 -0.71 -11.25
C SER A 65 3.44 0.70 -10.64
N GLU A 66 2.70 1.64 -11.26
CA GLU A 66 2.51 2.98 -10.69
C GLU A 66 1.76 2.93 -9.35
N ALA A 67 0.74 2.08 -9.25
CA ALA A 67 -0.07 1.93 -8.05
C ALA A 67 0.76 1.41 -6.87
N ASP A 68 1.62 0.42 -7.11
CA ASP A 68 2.49 -0.15 -6.08
C ASP A 68 3.46 0.90 -5.54
N ARG A 69 4.10 1.68 -6.44
CA ARG A 69 5.00 2.77 -6.04
C ARG A 69 4.26 3.84 -5.23
N PHE A 70 3.01 4.13 -5.58
CA PHE A 70 2.19 5.10 -4.87
C PHE A 70 1.83 4.63 -3.47
N VAL A 71 1.34 3.40 -3.33
CA VAL A 71 1.02 2.78 -2.04
C VAL A 71 2.25 2.68 -1.14
N MET A 72 3.39 2.27 -1.70
CA MET A 72 4.66 2.20 -0.97
C MET A 72 5.24 3.57 -0.59
N GLY A 73 4.84 4.65 -1.26
CA GLY A 73 5.31 6.01 -0.96
C GLY A 73 4.45 6.79 0.03
N LEU A 74 3.28 6.24 0.40
CA LEU A 74 2.36 6.87 1.35
C LEU A 74 2.88 6.83 2.80
N LEU A 75 3.70 5.84 3.15
CA LEU A 75 4.16 5.53 4.51
C LEU A 75 5.68 5.37 4.58
#